data_AF-A0A318SJL6-F1
#
_entry.id   AF-A0A318SJL6-F1
#
_cell.length_a   1.000
_cell.length_b   1.000
_cell.length_c   1.000
_cell.angle_alpha   90.00
_cell.angle_beta   90.00
_cell.angle_gamma   90.00
#
_symmetry.space_group_name_H-M   'P 1'
#
loop_
_entity.id
_entity.type
_entity.pdbx_description
1 polymer ?
#
loop_
_entity_poly.entity_id
_entity_poly.type
_entity_poly.pdbx_seq_one_letter_code
_entity_poly.pdbx_strand_id
1 'polypeptide(L)'
;MRHTALSTLTLALLTSAFATSTPVSYNGVRATLDTQQRGGVTLVDAEAFVKTFKLSLNVKTLPKPQTINGRTYVDVNVLASALKTNVAVSQGVLVYSQNQTPVVKGTAQLDGNAAKIGQTFTVGKANPMNFTLRSAEFSLSRMTFGDFTLIPTRDQKLLVLRYTIQNPQNRDLFFRGDQLRMLAVDASDVNHELEGLAVREGQTASLELSLKPAQKIDVVSAILVPARGPIPKLIIEPRGDDTPAVLRYDLRGAVKPLPAAFTPSNDGATAPAVIPAALNAVLPLGYFDVALKSVAYTKDNLTSSVTLEDGQQFAVVTAVLKNASTSERGYRGDTLIVEATLASGERVKFDGYMISGSRNVDAEGDLRPGEQTTVRLVGVIPEDVKLSSVTVSENVSAIDAPTHAFNVAVK
;
A
#
# COMPACT_ATOMS: atom_id res chain seq x y z
N MET A 1 -8.71 -54.46 -13.00
CA MET A 1 -7.41 -55.00 -13.44
C MET A 1 -7.65 -55.92 -14.63
N ARG A 2 -7.45 -55.41 -15.85
CA ARG A 2 -7.47 -56.18 -17.09
C ARG A 2 -6.19 -55.80 -17.85
N HIS A 3 -5.27 -56.74 -18.00
CA HIS A 3 -4.16 -56.64 -18.94
C HIS A 3 -4.51 -57.51 -20.14
N THR A 4 -4.75 -56.85 -21.28
CA THR A 4 -4.80 -57.49 -22.59
C THR A 4 -3.73 -56.79 -23.42
N ALA A 5 -2.66 -57.52 -23.73
CA ALA A 5 -1.61 -57.09 -24.65
C ALA A 5 -2.02 -57.50 -26.08
N LEU A 6 -1.95 -56.57 -27.02
CA LEU A 6 -1.89 -56.88 -28.45
C LEU A 6 -1.01 -55.86 -29.19
N SER A 7 0.10 -56.40 -29.69
CA SER A 7 0.70 -56.21 -31.03
C SER A 7 0.87 -54.80 -31.59
N THR A 8 2.12 -54.38 -31.65
CA THR A 8 2.67 -53.30 -32.46
C THR A 8 2.63 -53.66 -33.95
N LEU A 9 1.93 -52.87 -34.76
CA LEU A 9 1.97 -52.90 -36.22
C LEU A 9 2.80 -51.69 -36.69
N THR A 10 4.02 -51.92 -37.19
CA THR A 10 4.89 -50.85 -37.70
C THR A 10 4.53 -50.58 -39.16
N LEU A 11 3.75 -49.53 -39.39
CA LEU A 11 3.45 -49.01 -40.73
C LEU A 11 4.60 -48.10 -41.19
N ALA A 12 5.44 -48.59 -42.10
CA ALA A 12 6.45 -47.76 -42.75
C ALA A 12 5.77 -46.82 -43.77
N LEU A 13 5.46 -45.58 -43.36
CA LEU A 13 5.14 -44.52 -44.29
C LEU A 13 6.42 -44.03 -44.98
N LEU A 14 6.55 -44.30 -46.28
CA LEU A 14 7.37 -43.46 -47.15
C LEU A 14 6.73 -42.06 -47.19
N THR A 15 7.26 -41.13 -46.41
CA THR A 15 6.90 -39.72 -46.51
C THR A 15 7.60 -39.12 -47.72
N SER A 16 6.84 -38.85 -48.78
CA SER A 16 7.27 -37.93 -49.83
C SER A 16 7.53 -36.56 -49.20
N ALA A 17 8.74 -36.02 -49.39
CA ALA A 17 9.17 -34.74 -48.85
C ALA A 17 8.38 -33.59 -49.49
N PHE A 18 7.28 -33.17 -48.86
CA PHE A 18 6.63 -31.91 -49.20
C PHE A 18 7.47 -30.77 -48.62
N ALA A 19 7.88 -29.83 -49.47
CA ALA A 19 8.46 -28.57 -49.01
C ALA A 19 7.38 -27.80 -48.26
N THR A 20 7.63 -27.51 -46.99
CA THR A 20 6.74 -26.68 -46.17
C THR A 20 7.37 -25.32 -45.97
N SER A 21 6.63 -24.25 -46.24
CA SER A 21 7.11 -22.89 -45.99
C SER A 21 6.90 -22.54 -44.52
N THR A 22 7.98 -22.24 -43.80
CA THR A 22 8.00 -21.97 -42.36
C THR A 22 8.26 -20.49 -42.11
N PRO A 23 7.40 -19.78 -41.37
CA PRO A 23 7.73 -18.42 -40.95
C PRO A 23 8.89 -18.42 -39.94
N VAL A 24 9.76 -17.43 -40.06
CA VAL A 24 10.99 -17.27 -39.28
C VAL A 24 11.14 -15.81 -38.87
N SER A 25 11.57 -15.55 -37.63
CA SER A 25 11.85 -14.21 -37.13
C SER A 25 13.22 -14.12 -36.47
N TYR A 26 14.03 -13.14 -36.85
CA TYR A 26 15.35 -12.89 -36.26
C TYR A 26 15.64 -11.38 -36.19
N ASN A 27 16.04 -10.88 -35.01
CA ASN A 27 16.29 -9.46 -34.74
C ASN A 27 15.19 -8.51 -35.27
N GLY A 28 13.93 -8.90 -35.12
CA GLY A 28 12.76 -8.12 -35.56
C GLY A 28 12.44 -8.21 -37.06
N VAL A 29 13.26 -8.88 -37.86
CA VAL A 29 12.98 -9.18 -39.28
C VAL A 29 12.19 -10.48 -39.37
N ARG A 30 11.10 -10.51 -40.15
CA ARG A 30 10.27 -11.69 -40.40
C ARG A 30 10.42 -12.14 -41.84
N ALA A 31 10.50 -13.46 -42.05
CA ALA A 31 10.63 -14.08 -43.36
C ALA A 31 9.84 -15.40 -43.40
N THR A 32 9.57 -15.93 -44.58
CA THR A 32 9.10 -17.31 -44.75
C THR A 32 10.16 -18.07 -45.52
N LEU A 33 10.60 -19.21 -44.99
CA LEU A 33 11.66 -20.02 -45.57
C LEU A 33 11.17 -21.42 -45.88
N ASP A 34 11.66 -21.98 -46.98
CA ASP A 34 11.36 -23.35 -47.33
C ASP A 34 12.12 -24.30 -46.40
N THR A 35 11.38 -25.23 -45.80
CA THR A 35 11.92 -26.28 -44.94
C THR A 35 11.63 -27.67 -45.51
N GLN A 36 12.52 -28.62 -45.20
CA GLN A 36 12.34 -30.03 -45.51
C GLN A 36 12.65 -30.88 -44.28
N GLN A 37 11.87 -31.94 -44.07
CA GLN A 37 12.16 -32.96 -43.06
C GLN A 37 12.82 -34.16 -43.74
N ARG A 38 14.02 -34.56 -43.29
CA ARG A 38 14.70 -35.75 -43.81
C ARG A 38 15.37 -36.50 -42.67
N GLY A 39 14.96 -37.75 -42.44
CA GLY A 39 15.56 -38.59 -41.40
C GLY A 39 15.47 -38.01 -39.98
N GLY A 40 14.40 -37.29 -39.66
CA GLY A 40 14.23 -36.63 -38.35
C GLY A 40 14.97 -35.28 -38.19
N VAL A 41 15.64 -34.80 -39.24
CA VAL A 41 16.32 -33.51 -39.28
C VAL A 41 15.50 -32.50 -40.07
N THR A 42 15.34 -31.29 -39.51
CA THR A 42 14.79 -30.14 -40.23
C THR A 42 15.90 -29.41 -40.97
N LEU A 43 15.72 -29.29 -42.27
CA LEU A 43 16.60 -28.61 -43.22
C LEU A 43 15.96 -27.29 -43.63
N VAL A 44 16.75 -26.20 -43.68
CA VAL A 44 16.28 -24.86 -44.09
C VAL A 44 17.07 -24.39 -45.30
N ASP A 45 16.39 -23.73 -46.25
CA ASP A 45 17.04 -23.08 -47.40
C ASP A 45 18.06 -22.04 -46.92
N ALA A 46 19.34 -22.36 -47.10
CA ALA A 46 20.44 -21.59 -46.58
C ALA A 46 20.65 -20.29 -47.35
N GLU A 47 20.37 -20.28 -48.65
CA GLU A 47 20.54 -19.10 -49.49
C GLU A 47 19.47 -18.06 -49.18
N ALA A 48 18.21 -18.51 -49.06
CA ALA A 48 17.12 -17.65 -48.64
C ALA A 48 17.32 -17.12 -47.21
N PHE A 49 17.82 -17.95 -46.29
CA PHE A 49 18.12 -17.55 -44.91
C PHE A 49 19.22 -16.47 -44.85
N VAL A 50 20.37 -16.69 -45.48
CA VAL A 50 21.51 -15.75 -45.45
C VAL A 50 21.14 -14.42 -46.12
N LYS A 51 20.46 -14.47 -47.27
CA LYS A 51 20.04 -13.27 -48.00
C LYS A 51 19.04 -12.44 -47.21
N THR A 52 18.07 -13.09 -46.56
CA THR A 52 16.98 -12.39 -45.87
C THR A 52 17.43 -11.75 -44.57
N PHE A 53 18.31 -12.42 -43.81
CA PHE A 53 18.74 -11.92 -42.50
C PHE A 53 20.07 -11.15 -42.53
N LYS A 54 20.65 -10.93 -43.72
CA LYS A 54 21.92 -10.19 -43.92
C LYS A 54 23.01 -10.61 -42.94
N LEU A 55 23.12 -11.93 -42.71
CA LEU A 55 24.05 -12.47 -41.73
C LEU A 55 25.47 -12.46 -42.31
N SER A 56 26.33 -11.61 -41.78
CA SER A 56 27.78 -11.75 -41.94
C SER A 56 28.26 -12.91 -41.06
N LEU A 57 28.17 -14.13 -41.58
CA LEU A 57 28.66 -15.32 -40.89
C LEU A 57 30.20 -15.24 -40.86
N ASN A 58 30.75 -14.76 -39.75
CA ASN A 58 32.19 -14.75 -39.49
C ASN A 58 32.69 -16.14 -39.08
N VAL A 59 32.15 -17.18 -39.72
CA VAL A 59 32.39 -18.58 -39.41
C VAL A 59 33.24 -19.14 -40.54
N LYS A 60 34.54 -19.36 -40.27
CA LYS A 60 35.54 -19.87 -41.23
C LYS A 60 35.18 -21.22 -41.88
N THR A 61 34.16 -21.90 -41.37
CA THR A 61 33.62 -23.15 -41.91
C THR A 61 32.12 -23.20 -41.65
N LEU A 62 31.31 -22.98 -42.68
CA LEU A 62 29.91 -23.39 -42.64
C LEU A 62 29.86 -24.93 -42.72
N PRO A 63 28.89 -25.58 -42.06
CA PRO A 63 28.67 -27.00 -42.25
C PRO A 63 28.38 -27.30 -43.72
N LYS A 64 28.83 -28.45 -44.22
CA LYS A 64 28.65 -28.85 -45.63
C LYS A 64 27.14 -28.83 -45.95
N PRO A 65 26.67 -27.92 -46.80
CA PRO A 65 25.26 -27.87 -47.13
C PRO A 65 24.88 -29.09 -47.97
N GLN A 66 23.61 -29.50 -47.87
CA GLN A 66 23.05 -30.56 -48.69
C GLN A 66 22.26 -29.96 -49.84
N THR A 67 22.56 -30.34 -51.07
CA THR A 67 21.75 -29.96 -52.22
C THR A 67 20.60 -30.95 -52.39
N ILE A 68 19.36 -30.45 -52.39
CA ILE A 68 18.15 -31.24 -52.62
C ILE A 68 17.31 -30.52 -53.67
N ASN A 69 17.01 -31.18 -54.78
CA ASN A 69 16.25 -30.63 -55.91
C ASN A 69 16.78 -29.26 -56.42
N GLY A 70 18.10 -29.11 -56.47
CA GLY A 70 18.76 -27.88 -56.92
C GLY A 70 18.81 -26.74 -55.90
N ARG A 71 18.30 -26.95 -54.67
CA ARG A 71 18.37 -25.97 -53.56
C ARG A 71 19.30 -26.44 -52.46
N THR A 72 19.92 -25.47 -51.78
CA THR A 72 20.97 -25.70 -50.79
C THR A 72 20.39 -25.59 -49.39
N TYR A 73 20.42 -26.69 -48.64
CA TYR A 73 19.87 -26.76 -47.29
C TYR A 73 20.94 -26.97 -46.23
N VAL A 74 20.71 -26.44 -45.03
CA VAL A 74 21.55 -26.65 -43.83
C VAL A 74 20.70 -27.16 -42.68
N ASP A 75 21.28 -28.05 -41.87
CA ASP A 75 20.69 -28.57 -40.64
C ASP A 75 20.53 -27.45 -39.59
N VAL A 76 19.31 -27.28 -39.10
CA VAL A 76 18.93 -26.25 -38.11
C VAL A 76 19.75 -26.34 -36.83
N ASN A 77 20.03 -27.55 -36.34
CA ASN A 77 20.78 -27.74 -35.10
C ASN A 77 22.25 -27.36 -35.29
N VAL A 78 22.79 -27.64 -36.48
CA VAL A 78 24.17 -27.28 -36.82
C VAL A 78 24.29 -25.78 -37.03
N LEU A 79 23.28 -25.15 -37.66
CA LEU A 79 23.19 -23.70 -37.80
C LEU A 79 23.06 -23.01 -36.42
N ALA A 80 22.21 -23.54 -35.54
CA ALA A 80 22.05 -23.09 -34.16
C ALA A 80 23.37 -23.11 -33.39
N SER A 81 24.11 -24.22 -33.51
CA SER A 81 25.42 -24.41 -32.89
C SER A 81 26.45 -23.40 -33.43
N ALA A 82 26.50 -23.19 -34.75
CA ALA A 82 27.40 -22.22 -35.38
C ALA A 82 27.10 -20.78 -34.96
N LEU A 83 25.81 -20.47 -34.74
CA LEU A 83 25.33 -19.16 -34.30
C LEU A 83 25.37 -18.97 -32.78
N LYS A 84 25.78 -19.97 -31.99
CA LYS A 84 25.74 -19.98 -30.51
C LYS A 84 24.38 -19.56 -29.95
N THR A 85 23.30 -20.01 -30.56
CA THR A 85 21.92 -19.70 -30.16
C THR A 85 21.10 -20.98 -30.04
N ASN A 86 20.04 -20.93 -29.23
CA ASN A 86 19.06 -22.00 -29.17
C ASN A 86 18.02 -21.76 -30.28
N VAL A 87 17.97 -22.69 -31.23
CA VAL A 87 16.95 -22.70 -32.28
C VAL A 87 16.05 -23.90 -32.01
N ALA A 88 14.75 -23.64 -31.82
CA ALA A 88 13.75 -24.69 -31.70
C ALA A 88 12.75 -24.56 -32.84
N VAL A 89 12.31 -25.70 -33.38
CA VAL A 89 11.16 -25.76 -34.29
C VAL A 89 9.94 -26.10 -33.44
N SER A 90 9.04 -25.14 -33.25
CA SER A 90 7.77 -25.37 -32.56
C SER A 90 6.62 -25.09 -33.52
N GLN A 91 5.75 -26.07 -33.74
CA GLN A 91 4.60 -25.99 -34.65
C GLN A 91 4.96 -25.53 -36.09
N GLY A 92 6.11 -25.97 -36.60
CA GLY A 92 6.56 -25.60 -37.94
C GLY A 92 7.07 -24.16 -38.06
N VAL A 93 7.35 -23.49 -36.93
CA VAL A 93 7.97 -22.16 -36.84
C VAL A 93 9.36 -22.30 -36.20
N LEU A 94 10.37 -21.68 -36.81
CA LEU A 94 11.72 -21.58 -36.22
C LEU A 94 11.73 -20.42 -35.22
N VAL A 95 11.87 -20.76 -33.94
CA VAL A 95 11.95 -19.81 -32.84
C VAL A 95 13.42 -19.72 -32.39
N TYR A 96 13.97 -18.52 -32.52
CA TYR A 96 15.30 -18.18 -32.03
C TYR A 96 15.16 -17.59 -30.62
N SER A 97 15.74 -18.25 -29.64
CA SER A 97 15.95 -17.68 -28.31
C SER A 97 17.42 -17.29 -28.23
N GLN A 98 17.70 -15.99 -28.25
CA GLN A 98 18.98 -15.55 -27.72
C GLN A 98 18.96 -15.89 -26.23
N ASN A 99 19.92 -16.70 -25.76
CA ASN A 99 20.24 -16.78 -24.34
C ASN A 99 20.81 -15.42 -23.91
N GLN A 100 19.98 -14.39 -23.88
CA GLN A 100 20.21 -13.25 -23.04
C GLN A 100 19.86 -13.75 -21.64
N THR A 101 20.87 -14.27 -20.94
CA THR A 101 20.84 -14.24 -19.48
C THR A 101 20.41 -12.82 -19.15
N PRO A 102 19.30 -12.60 -18.42
CA PRO A 102 18.88 -11.25 -18.10
C PRO A 102 20.10 -10.52 -17.57
N VAL A 103 20.52 -9.46 -18.27
CA VAL A 103 21.52 -8.56 -17.73
C VAL A 103 20.78 -7.90 -16.58
N VAL A 104 20.82 -8.53 -15.42
CA VAL A 104 20.47 -7.92 -14.15
C VAL A 104 21.50 -6.81 -14.04
N LYS A 105 21.13 -5.61 -14.49
CA LYS A 105 21.84 -4.40 -14.13
C LYS A 105 21.72 -4.33 -12.62
N GLY A 106 22.70 -4.92 -11.93
CA GLY A 106 22.78 -4.82 -10.48
C GLY A 106 22.84 -3.35 -10.18
N THR A 107 21.73 -2.79 -9.70
CA THR A 107 21.77 -1.47 -9.09
C THR A 107 22.64 -1.67 -7.87
N ALA A 108 23.88 -1.17 -7.91
CA ALA A 108 24.73 -1.12 -6.73
C ALA A 108 23.89 -0.52 -5.61
N GLN A 109 23.74 -1.27 -4.51
CA GLN A 109 22.96 -0.83 -3.37
C GLN A 109 23.53 0.53 -2.94
N LEU A 110 22.67 1.56 -2.84
CA LEU A 110 23.12 2.88 -2.41
C LEU A 110 23.86 2.75 -1.08
N ASP A 111 25.11 3.20 -1.04
CA ASP A 111 25.90 3.29 0.18
C ASP A 111 25.07 4.05 1.21
N GLY A 112 24.75 3.39 2.33
CA GLY A 112 23.96 4.02 3.36
C GLY A 112 24.35 3.51 4.72
N ASN A 113 24.40 4.45 5.66
CA ASN A 113 24.90 4.23 6.99
C ASN A 113 23.85 3.48 7.82
N ALA A 114 24.28 2.47 8.57
CA ALA A 114 23.48 1.87 9.62
C ALA A 114 23.31 2.89 10.75
N ALA A 115 22.15 3.54 10.79
CA ALA A 115 21.87 4.63 11.71
C ALA A 115 21.25 4.12 13.02
N LYS A 116 21.49 4.84 14.12
CA LYS A 116 20.98 4.52 15.46
C LYS A 116 20.14 5.67 16.00
N ILE A 117 19.05 5.36 16.70
CA ILE A 117 18.24 6.36 17.41
C ILE A 117 19.13 7.09 18.43
N GLY A 118 19.00 8.41 18.49
CA GLY A 118 19.79 9.30 19.34
C GLY A 118 21.14 9.72 18.74
N GLN A 119 21.60 9.09 17.66
CA GLN A 119 22.85 9.46 17.00
C GLN A 119 22.62 10.51 15.90
N THR A 120 23.48 11.53 15.88
CA THR A 120 23.45 12.60 14.87
C THR A 120 24.23 12.20 13.62
N PHE A 121 23.64 12.44 12.44
CA PHE A 121 24.25 12.25 11.13
C PHE A 121 24.15 13.55 10.32
N THR A 122 25.14 13.86 9.51
CA THR A 122 25.04 14.92 8.51
C THR A 122 24.48 14.33 7.21
N VAL A 123 23.38 14.87 6.72
CA VAL A 123 22.72 14.46 5.47
C VAL A 123 22.67 15.61 4.47
N GLY A 124 22.66 15.28 3.18
CA GLY A 124 22.69 16.23 2.06
C GLY A 124 24.12 16.71 1.73
N LYS A 125 24.45 16.81 0.43
CA LYS A 125 25.77 17.27 -0.03
C LYS A 125 25.82 18.77 -0.29
N ALA A 126 24.92 19.28 -1.13
CA ALA A 126 24.85 20.71 -1.46
C ALA A 126 24.41 21.56 -0.26
N ASN A 127 23.47 21.04 0.54
CA ASN A 127 22.88 21.71 1.69
C ASN A 127 22.93 20.77 2.90
N PRO A 128 24.12 20.58 3.51
CA PRO A 128 24.28 19.66 4.63
C PRO A 128 23.46 20.13 5.84
N MET A 129 22.79 19.18 6.49
CA MET A 129 22.03 19.37 7.71
C MET A 129 22.32 18.24 8.70
N ASN A 130 22.36 18.55 9.99
CA ASN A 130 22.52 17.55 11.05
C ASN A 130 21.15 17.01 11.45
N PHE A 131 20.94 15.72 11.25
CA PHE A 131 19.73 14.98 11.55
C PHE A 131 19.95 14.04 12.74
N THR A 132 19.01 14.02 13.69
CA THR A 132 19.02 13.05 14.81
C THR A 132 17.61 12.52 15.02
N LEU A 133 17.36 11.24 14.72
CA LEU A 133 16.11 10.58 15.10
C LEU A 133 16.10 10.37 16.62
N ARG A 134 15.21 11.04 17.35
CA ARG A 134 15.12 10.94 18.81
C ARG A 134 14.25 9.77 19.26
N SER A 135 13.11 9.57 18.60
CA SER A 135 12.20 8.47 18.92
C SER A 135 11.27 8.15 17.75
N ALA A 136 10.69 6.95 17.82
CA ALA A 136 9.59 6.50 16.99
C ALA A 136 8.51 5.91 17.91
N GLU A 137 7.24 6.23 17.66
CA GLU A 137 6.10 5.68 18.41
C GLU A 137 4.92 5.36 17.51
N PHE A 138 4.15 4.33 17.84
CA PHE A 138 2.87 4.06 17.18
C PHE A 138 1.76 4.91 17.79
N SER A 139 0.83 5.38 16.96
CA SER A 139 -0.35 6.12 17.38
C SER A 139 -1.57 5.78 16.53
N LEU A 140 -2.75 5.78 17.14
CA LEU A 140 -4.05 5.75 16.44
C LEU A 140 -4.71 7.14 16.39
N SER A 141 -4.15 8.11 17.09
CA SER A 141 -4.65 9.48 17.06
C SER A 141 -4.25 10.16 15.76
N ARG A 142 -5.15 11.00 15.24
CA ARG A 142 -4.88 11.93 14.15
C ARG A 142 -3.68 12.84 14.46
N MET A 143 -3.03 13.35 13.43
CA MET A 143 -1.98 14.38 13.54
C MET A 143 -2.19 15.49 12.51
N THR A 144 -2.06 16.75 12.93
CA THR A 144 -2.26 17.92 12.06
C THR A 144 -0.92 18.55 11.66
N PHE A 145 -0.79 18.84 10.37
CA PHE A 145 0.35 19.47 9.70
C PHE A 145 -0.17 20.61 8.79
N GLY A 146 -0.16 21.83 9.31
CA GLY A 146 -0.81 23.00 8.73
C GLY A 146 -2.31 22.81 8.61
N ASP A 147 -2.80 22.91 7.39
CA ASP A 147 -4.20 22.67 7.04
C ASP A 147 -4.50 21.19 6.75
N PHE A 148 -3.47 20.34 6.73
CA PHE A 148 -3.60 18.91 6.49
C PHE A 148 -3.72 18.14 7.80
N THR A 149 -4.60 17.15 7.87
CA THR A 149 -4.71 16.23 9.02
C THR A 149 -4.56 14.80 8.54
N LEU A 150 -3.54 14.12 9.05
CA LEU A 150 -3.28 12.71 8.81
C LEU A 150 -4.14 11.88 9.77
N ILE A 151 -5.08 11.13 9.20
CA ILE A 151 -6.06 10.31 9.93
C ILE A 151 -5.81 8.84 9.59
N PRO A 152 -5.46 7.98 10.56
CA PRO A 152 -5.37 6.55 10.30
C PRO A 152 -6.78 5.95 10.09
N THR A 153 -6.95 5.26 8.96
CA THR A 153 -8.10 4.38 8.74
C THR A 153 -8.03 3.15 9.66
N ARG A 154 -9.09 2.34 9.73
CA ARG A 154 -9.10 1.09 10.53
C ARG A 154 -7.97 0.11 10.19
N ASP A 155 -7.44 0.18 8.96
CA ASP A 155 -6.41 -0.71 8.44
C ASP A 155 -5.02 -0.07 8.52
N GLN A 156 -4.91 1.10 9.16
CA GLN A 156 -3.68 1.87 9.31
C GLN A 156 -3.42 2.27 10.76
N LYS A 157 -2.18 2.66 11.05
CA LYS A 157 -1.76 3.38 12.24
C LYS A 157 -0.73 4.42 11.83
N LEU A 158 -0.41 5.37 12.70
CA LEU A 158 0.68 6.29 12.49
C LEU A 158 1.98 5.73 13.09
N LEU A 159 3.07 5.78 12.32
CA LEU A 159 4.42 5.77 12.86
C LEU A 159 4.86 7.23 13.03
N VAL A 160 4.81 7.73 14.26
CA VAL A 160 5.19 9.10 14.61
C VAL A 160 6.69 9.15 14.87
N LEU A 161 7.39 10.04 14.17
CA LEU A 161 8.83 10.23 14.22
C LEU A 161 9.14 11.58 14.85
N ARG A 162 9.94 11.58 15.92
CA ARG A 162 10.46 12.80 16.55
C ARG A 162 11.95 12.90 16.31
N TYR A 163 12.39 14.02 15.73
CA TYR A 163 13.78 14.20 15.34
C TYR A 163 14.23 15.65 15.48
N THR A 164 15.53 15.88 15.41
CA THR A 164 16.11 17.22 15.40
C THR A 164 16.74 17.52 14.06
N ILE A 165 16.60 18.77 13.63
CA ILE A 165 17.37 19.34 12.52
C ILE A 165 18.22 20.46 13.08
N GLN A 166 19.50 20.44 12.75
CA GLN A 166 20.44 21.50 13.09
C GLN A 166 21.19 21.95 11.85
N ASN A 167 21.39 23.26 11.72
CA ASN A 167 22.22 23.84 10.66
C ASN A 167 23.71 23.78 11.04
N PRO A 168 24.54 22.95 10.38
CA PRO A 168 25.98 22.88 10.65
C PRO A 168 26.79 23.95 9.90
N GLN A 169 26.16 24.73 9.03
CA GLN A 169 26.84 25.67 8.14
C GLN A 169 27.06 27.02 8.86
N ASN A 170 28.00 27.80 8.33
CA ASN A 170 28.25 29.19 8.75
C ASN A 170 27.35 30.22 8.04
N ARG A 171 26.31 29.74 7.34
CA ARG A 171 25.29 30.55 6.68
C ARG A 171 23.90 30.03 7.03
N ASP A 172 22.88 30.83 6.76
CA ASP A 172 21.49 30.42 6.88
C ASP A 172 21.18 29.16 6.05
N LEU A 173 20.45 28.23 6.63
CA LEU A 173 19.95 27.01 5.98
C LEU A 173 18.43 27.09 5.91
N PHE A 174 17.88 27.13 4.71
CA PHE A 174 16.44 27.02 4.52
C PHE A 174 16.01 25.55 4.64
N PHE A 175 15.13 25.26 5.60
CA PHE A 175 14.60 23.93 5.87
C PHE A 175 13.08 23.87 5.67
N ARG A 176 12.63 22.80 5.01
CA ARG A 176 11.22 22.46 4.83
C ARG A 176 10.98 20.99 5.14
N GLY A 177 9.75 20.65 5.56
CA GLY A 177 9.35 19.28 5.89
C GLY A 177 9.53 18.26 4.74
N ASP A 178 9.50 18.70 3.49
CA ASP A 178 9.66 17.87 2.29
C ASP A 178 11.11 17.68 1.83
N GLN A 179 12.09 18.30 2.50
CA GLN A 179 13.50 18.08 2.18
C GLN A 179 14.02 16.71 2.60
N LEU A 180 13.29 15.99 3.46
CA LEU A 180 13.59 14.62 3.85
C LEU A 180 12.49 13.71 3.33
N ARG A 181 12.88 12.72 2.54
CA ARG A 181 12.04 11.58 2.20
C ARG A 181 12.20 10.52 3.29
N MET A 182 11.09 10.04 3.81
CA MET A 182 11.06 9.02 4.85
C MET A 182 10.26 7.82 4.37
N LEU A 183 10.86 6.63 4.44
CA LEU A 183 10.25 5.37 4.01
C LEU A 183 10.21 4.40 5.19
N ALA A 184 9.01 4.07 5.66
CA ALA A 184 8.80 2.98 6.58
C ALA A 184 8.64 1.68 5.77
N VAL A 185 9.38 0.64 6.12
CA VAL A 185 9.23 -0.68 5.49
C VAL A 185 8.56 -1.61 6.48
N ASP A 186 7.41 -2.16 6.10
CA ASP A 186 6.64 -3.06 6.96
C ASP A 186 7.20 -4.50 6.98
N ALA A 187 6.55 -5.39 7.73
CA ALA A 187 6.95 -6.79 7.85
C ALA A 187 6.78 -7.61 6.56
N SER A 188 6.09 -7.07 5.54
CA SER A 188 5.91 -7.68 4.21
C SER A 188 6.83 -7.06 3.16
N ASP A 189 7.85 -6.30 3.60
CA ASP A 189 8.77 -5.55 2.73
C ASP A 189 8.08 -4.52 1.81
N VAL A 190 6.90 -4.03 2.20
CA VAL A 190 6.21 -2.94 1.50
C VAL A 190 6.65 -1.59 2.06
N ASN A 191 6.99 -0.67 1.17
CA ASN A 191 7.39 0.69 1.52
C ASN A 191 6.17 1.60 1.68
N HIS A 192 6.15 2.36 2.78
CA HIS A 192 5.17 3.39 3.10
C HIS A 192 5.91 4.72 3.20
N GLU A 193 5.58 5.68 2.34
CA GLU A 193 6.31 6.94 2.21
C GLU A 193 5.61 8.09 2.96
N LEU A 194 6.42 8.99 3.53
CA LEU A 194 5.98 10.31 3.97
C LEU A 194 6.00 11.32 2.82
N GLU A 195 4.89 12.02 2.60
CA GLU A 195 4.82 13.14 1.65
C GLU A 195 4.98 14.50 2.34
N GLY A 196 6.21 14.81 2.79
CA GLY A 196 6.58 16.19 3.18
C GLY A 196 5.87 16.80 4.39
N LEU A 197 5.18 15.99 5.19
CA LEU A 197 4.47 16.44 6.38
C LEU A 197 5.42 16.51 7.58
N ALA A 198 5.76 17.73 8.00
CA ALA A 198 6.51 17.97 9.22
C ALA A 198 6.06 19.27 9.90
N VAL A 199 6.10 19.27 11.22
CA VAL A 199 5.81 20.44 12.08
C VAL A 199 6.90 20.57 13.14
N ARG A 200 7.08 21.77 13.70
CA ARG A 200 7.87 21.90 14.93
C ARG A 200 7.15 21.19 16.08
N GLU A 201 7.90 20.57 16.98
CA GLU A 201 7.30 19.92 18.14
C GLU A 201 6.48 20.92 18.98
N GLY A 202 5.23 20.56 19.29
CA GLY A 202 4.29 21.43 19.99
C GLY A 202 3.58 22.47 19.11
N GLN A 203 3.82 22.47 17.79
CA GLN A 203 3.14 23.34 16.84
C GLN A 203 2.35 22.52 15.82
N THR A 204 1.40 23.17 15.16
CA THR A 204 0.61 22.58 14.07
C THR A 204 0.91 23.23 12.73
N ALA A 205 1.64 24.35 12.65
CA ALA A 205 1.95 24.99 11.37
C ALA A 205 2.95 24.16 10.55
N SER A 206 2.73 24.08 9.23
CA SER A 206 3.65 23.44 8.30
C SER A 206 5.07 24.01 8.45
N LEU A 207 6.06 23.12 8.42
CA LEU A 207 7.44 23.49 8.67
C LEU A 207 8.13 24.07 7.44
N GLU A 208 8.35 25.39 7.46
CA GLU A 208 9.16 26.13 6.49
C GLU A 208 9.86 27.30 7.20
N LEU A 209 11.20 27.25 7.31
CA LEU A 209 11.96 28.33 7.96
C LEU A 209 13.44 28.37 7.57
N SER A 210 14.07 29.52 7.79
CA SER A 210 15.53 29.67 7.72
C SER A 210 16.16 29.46 9.10
N LEU A 211 17.04 28.47 9.19
CA LEU A 211 17.85 28.16 10.37
C LEU A 211 19.15 28.95 10.33
N LYS A 212 19.43 29.73 11.37
CA LYS A 212 20.73 30.38 11.56
C LYS A 212 21.85 29.36 11.80
N PRO A 213 23.13 29.75 11.61
CA PRO A 213 24.26 28.89 11.96
C PRO A 213 24.14 28.29 13.37
N ALA A 214 24.40 26.98 13.48
CA ALA A 214 24.28 26.18 14.70
C ALA A 214 22.88 26.07 15.31
N GLN A 215 21.85 26.74 14.75
CA GLN A 215 20.49 26.66 15.25
C GLN A 215 19.94 25.24 15.10
N LYS A 216 19.32 24.75 16.16
CA LYS A 216 18.68 23.43 16.26
C LYS A 216 17.19 23.58 16.54
N ILE A 217 16.38 22.76 15.89
CA ILE A 217 14.93 22.68 16.10
C ILE A 217 14.49 21.23 16.33
N ASP A 218 13.42 21.07 17.10
CA ASP A 218 12.72 19.81 17.28
C ASP A 218 11.55 19.72 16.28
N VAL A 219 11.48 18.59 15.59
CA VAL A 219 10.55 18.33 14.50
C VAL A 219 9.79 17.04 14.76
N VAL A 220 8.53 17.00 14.32
CA VAL A 220 7.67 15.82 14.33
C VAL A 220 7.11 15.59 12.93
N SER A 221 7.13 14.33 12.50
CA SER A 221 6.50 13.83 11.26
C SER A 221 5.75 12.52 11.56
N ALA A 222 4.86 12.08 10.67
CA ALA A 222 4.17 10.81 10.84
C ALA A 222 3.90 10.11 9.50
N ILE A 223 4.08 8.80 9.46
CA ILE A 223 3.82 7.96 8.28
C ILE A 223 2.60 7.09 8.55
N LEU A 224 1.65 7.04 7.61
CA LEU A 224 0.59 6.03 7.62
C LEU A 224 1.20 4.67 7.27
N VAL A 225 1.09 3.72 8.18
CA VAL A 225 1.57 2.35 8.01
C VAL A 225 0.44 1.36 8.32
N PRO A 226 0.50 0.09 7.90
CA PRO A 226 -0.56 -0.87 8.15
C PRO A 226 -0.85 -1.00 9.65
N ALA A 227 -2.12 -1.16 10.03
CA ALA A 227 -2.53 -1.36 11.41
C ALA A 227 -1.86 -2.61 12.03
N ARG A 228 -1.62 -3.64 11.21
CA ARG A 228 -1.05 -4.92 11.63
C ARG A 228 0.47 -4.95 11.61
N GLY A 229 1.04 -5.60 12.61
CA GLY A 229 2.46 -5.96 12.66
C GLY A 229 3.41 -4.80 12.91
N PRO A 230 4.70 -5.12 13.13
CA PRO A 230 5.75 -4.15 13.36
C PRO A 230 6.19 -3.46 12.07
N ILE A 231 6.88 -2.33 12.24
CA ILE A 231 7.62 -1.65 11.17
C ILE A 231 9.11 -1.85 11.46
N PRO A 232 9.77 -2.85 10.85
CA PRO A 232 11.14 -3.21 11.20
C PRO A 232 12.20 -2.22 10.72
N LYS A 233 11.92 -1.37 9.73
CA LYS A 233 12.94 -0.52 9.11
C LYS A 233 12.39 0.85 8.76
N LEU A 234 13.23 1.86 8.93
CA LEU A 234 13.00 3.22 8.47
C LEU A 234 14.21 3.69 7.66
N ILE A 235 13.95 4.26 6.49
CA ILE A 235 14.96 4.81 5.60
C ILE A 235 14.73 6.32 5.50
N ILE A 236 15.78 7.11 5.69
CA ILE A 236 15.75 8.57 5.54
C ILE A 236 16.69 8.96 4.41
N GLU A 237 16.17 9.72 3.45
CA GLU A 237 16.90 10.19 2.27
C GLU A 237 16.71 11.71 2.16
N PRO A 238 17.78 12.51 2.03
CA PRO A 238 17.61 13.91 1.64
C PRO A 238 17.05 13.97 0.22
N ARG A 239 16.15 14.90 -0.09
CA ARG A 239 15.66 15.11 -1.47
C ARG A 239 16.66 16.00 -2.26
N GLY A 240 16.80 15.73 -3.57
CA GLY A 240 17.59 16.51 -4.53
C GLY A 240 18.72 15.73 -5.22
N ASP A 241 19.34 16.36 -6.23
CA ASP A 241 20.29 15.73 -7.18
C ASP A 241 21.68 15.39 -6.59
N ASP A 242 21.89 15.63 -5.29
CA ASP A 242 23.19 15.60 -4.65
C ASP A 242 23.13 14.74 -3.37
N THR A 243 22.78 13.45 -3.52
CA THR A 243 22.35 12.53 -2.44
C THR A 243 23.39 11.47 -2.05
N PRO A 244 24.31 11.73 -1.11
CA PRO A 244 25.34 10.73 -0.75
C PRO A 244 25.03 9.90 0.50
N ALA A 245 24.01 10.25 1.31
CA ALA A 245 23.79 9.58 2.60
C ALA A 245 22.34 9.14 2.78
N VAL A 246 22.09 7.86 2.52
CA VAL A 246 20.87 7.16 2.95
C VAL A 246 21.08 6.68 4.38
N LEU A 247 20.21 7.07 5.30
CA LEU A 247 20.23 6.54 6.67
C LEU A 247 19.26 5.38 6.78
N ARG A 248 19.73 4.24 7.31
CA ARG A 248 18.89 3.05 7.51
C ARG A 248 18.82 2.71 8.99
N TYR A 249 17.64 2.85 9.57
CA TYR A 249 17.35 2.51 10.96
C TYR A 249 16.72 1.14 11.03
N ASP A 250 17.23 0.31 11.93
CA ASP A 250 16.51 -0.87 12.43
C ASP A 250 15.59 -0.43 13.57
N LEU A 251 14.29 -0.65 13.37
CA LEU A 251 13.25 -0.23 14.29
C LEU A 251 12.73 -1.39 15.16
N ARG A 252 13.24 -2.61 14.97
CA ARG A 252 12.81 -3.79 15.75
C ARG A 252 13.09 -3.59 17.24
N GLY A 253 12.03 -3.59 18.04
CA GLY A 253 12.10 -3.35 19.50
C GLY A 253 12.41 -1.91 19.91
N ALA A 254 12.53 -0.98 18.96
CA ALA A 254 12.89 0.41 19.23
C ALA A 254 11.70 1.38 19.13
N VAL A 255 10.62 0.98 18.44
CA VAL A 255 9.39 1.77 18.36
C VAL A 255 8.60 1.61 19.65
N LYS A 256 8.23 2.73 20.28
CA LYS A 256 7.33 2.71 21.43
C LYS A 256 5.97 2.14 21.00
N PRO A 257 5.47 1.12 21.70
CA PRO A 257 4.24 0.43 21.30
C PRO A 257 3.01 1.33 21.46
N LEU A 258 1.92 0.92 20.83
CA LEU A 258 0.58 1.44 21.11
C LEU A 258 0.27 1.28 22.61
N PRO A 259 -0.47 2.23 23.22
CA PRO A 259 -1.01 2.04 24.56
C PRO A 259 -1.76 0.71 24.68
N ALA A 260 -1.65 0.03 25.83
CA ALA A 260 -2.22 -1.31 26.02
C ALA A 260 -3.73 -1.40 25.70
N ALA A 261 -4.49 -0.32 25.92
CA ALA A 261 -5.91 -0.24 25.57
C ALA A 261 -6.19 -0.34 24.05
N PHE A 262 -5.17 -0.13 23.21
CA PHE A 262 -5.24 -0.09 21.75
C PHE A 262 -4.49 -1.24 21.06
N THR A 263 -4.07 -2.27 21.80
CA THR A 263 -3.36 -3.43 21.24
C THR A 263 -3.82 -4.73 21.91
N PRO A 264 -4.47 -5.66 21.20
CA PRO A 264 -4.83 -6.97 21.76
C PRO A 264 -3.62 -7.91 21.82
N SER A 265 -2.55 -7.60 21.10
CA SER A 265 -1.34 -8.42 20.97
C SER A 265 -0.22 -7.92 21.87
N ASN A 266 0.66 -8.86 22.26
CA ASN A 266 1.88 -8.57 23.02
C ASN A 266 2.98 -7.89 22.19
N ASP A 267 2.81 -7.77 20.87
CA ASP A 267 3.77 -7.09 20.00
C ASP A 267 3.74 -5.56 20.17
N GLY A 268 2.66 -5.02 20.74
CA GLY A 268 2.42 -3.59 20.90
C GLY A 268 2.36 -2.80 19.58
N ALA A 269 2.35 -3.47 18.43
CA ALA A 269 2.40 -2.88 17.11
C ALA A 269 1.10 -3.09 16.34
N THR A 270 0.33 -4.13 16.66
CA THR A 270 -0.91 -4.44 15.97
C THR A 270 -2.09 -3.73 16.62
N ALA A 271 -2.73 -2.83 15.86
CA ALA A 271 -4.00 -2.23 16.26
C ALA A 271 -5.18 -3.16 15.92
N PRO A 272 -6.18 -3.30 16.79
CA PRO A 272 -7.39 -4.05 16.49
C PRO A 272 -8.29 -3.25 15.53
N ALA A 273 -9.09 -3.93 14.71
CA ALA A 273 -10.08 -3.27 13.86
C ALA A 273 -11.19 -2.57 14.67
N VAL A 274 -11.45 -3.06 15.89
CA VAL A 274 -12.42 -2.51 16.83
C VAL A 274 -11.77 -2.40 18.21
N ILE A 275 -11.78 -1.19 18.75
CA ILE A 275 -11.14 -0.82 20.02
C ILE A 275 -12.19 -0.82 21.14
N PRO A 276 -12.01 -1.61 22.21
CA PRO A 276 -12.88 -1.53 23.37
C PRO A 276 -12.79 -0.15 24.04
N ALA A 277 -13.93 0.42 24.40
CA ALA A 277 -14.01 1.71 25.07
C ALA A 277 -15.08 1.70 26.17
N ALA A 278 -14.91 2.59 27.15
CA ALA A 278 -15.90 2.81 28.20
C ALA A 278 -16.89 3.90 27.80
N LEU A 279 -18.12 3.83 28.32
CA LEU A 279 -19.07 4.93 28.24
C LEU A 279 -18.44 6.19 28.84
N ASN A 280 -18.70 7.36 28.24
CA ASN A 280 -18.12 8.67 28.53
C ASN A 280 -16.64 8.87 28.15
N ALA A 281 -15.92 7.83 27.71
CA ALA A 281 -14.57 8.01 27.18
C ALA A 281 -14.59 8.90 25.92
N VAL A 282 -13.55 9.71 25.76
CA VAL A 282 -13.34 10.50 24.54
C VAL A 282 -12.64 9.61 23.52
N LEU A 283 -13.30 9.41 22.37
CA LEU A 283 -12.88 8.54 21.29
C LEU A 283 -12.30 9.41 20.17
N PRO A 284 -10.98 9.39 19.93
CA PRO A 284 -10.38 10.17 18.87
C PRO A 284 -10.65 9.49 17.53
N LEU A 285 -11.70 9.92 16.83
CA LEU A 285 -12.01 9.47 15.47
C LEU A 285 -11.25 10.31 14.43
N GLY A 286 -11.85 10.56 13.27
CA GLY A 286 -11.23 11.19 12.09
C GLY A 286 -11.04 12.69 12.24
N TYR A 287 -12.09 13.48 12.08
CA TYR A 287 -12.12 14.91 12.39
C TYR A 287 -12.82 15.23 13.72
N PHE A 288 -13.61 14.31 14.26
CA PHE A 288 -14.31 14.51 15.52
C PHE A 288 -13.69 13.71 16.68
N ASP A 289 -13.67 14.29 17.87
CA ASP A 289 -13.63 13.56 19.14
C ASP A 289 -15.08 13.24 19.53
N VAL A 290 -15.38 11.97 19.78
CA VAL A 290 -16.75 11.53 20.13
C VAL A 290 -16.78 10.97 21.54
N ALA A 291 -17.79 11.32 22.33
CA ALA A 291 -18.03 10.68 23.63
C ALA A 291 -19.49 10.23 23.74
N LEU A 292 -19.72 8.92 23.83
CA LEU A 292 -21.06 8.36 24.07
C LEU A 292 -21.41 8.55 25.55
N LYS A 293 -22.55 9.19 25.83
CA LYS A 293 -22.94 9.62 27.18
C LYS A 293 -23.97 8.71 27.82
N SER A 294 -24.99 8.30 27.07
CA SER A 294 -26.08 7.49 27.59
C SER A 294 -26.80 6.74 26.47
N VAL A 295 -27.54 5.71 26.85
CA VAL A 295 -28.47 4.98 26.01
C VAL A 295 -29.85 5.05 26.65
N ALA A 296 -30.86 5.42 25.87
CA ALA A 296 -32.26 5.45 26.28
C ALA A 296 -33.11 4.67 25.28
N TYR A 297 -34.33 4.32 25.69
CA TYR A 297 -35.29 3.64 24.83
C TYR A 297 -36.62 4.38 24.88
N THR A 298 -37.28 4.54 23.74
CA THR A 298 -38.59 5.20 23.67
C THR A 298 -39.41 4.70 22.49
N LYS A 299 -40.74 4.80 22.62
CA LYS A 299 -41.71 4.63 21.53
C LYS A 299 -42.21 5.95 20.97
N ASP A 300 -41.84 7.07 21.60
CA ASP A 300 -42.22 8.39 21.13
C ASP A 300 -41.61 8.62 19.75
N ASN A 301 -42.38 9.29 18.88
CA ASN A 301 -41.87 9.58 17.56
C ASN A 301 -40.69 10.58 17.64
N LEU A 302 -39.52 10.16 17.17
CA LEU A 302 -38.28 10.95 17.23
C LEU A 302 -37.95 11.66 15.91
N THR A 303 -38.47 11.16 14.79
CA THR A 303 -38.22 11.68 13.46
C THR A 303 -39.41 11.37 12.56
N SER A 304 -39.74 12.26 11.63
CA SER A 304 -40.78 11.98 10.62
C SER A 304 -40.38 10.88 9.63
N SER A 305 -39.09 10.54 9.56
CA SER A 305 -38.54 9.65 8.55
C SER A 305 -38.63 8.16 8.91
N VAL A 306 -39.01 7.84 10.15
CA VAL A 306 -39.09 6.46 10.64
C VAL A 306 -40.40 6.26 11.39
N THR A 307 -41.17 5.26 10.97
CA THR A 307 -42.35 4.80 11.70
C THR A 307 -42.00 3.48 12.36
N LEU A 308 -42.23 3.37 13.67
CA LEU A 308 -42.05 2.11 14.40
C LEU A 308 -43.19 1.15 14.03
N GLU A 309 -42.84 -0.10 13.73
CA GLU A 309 -43.81 -1.19 13.63
C GLU A 309 -44.19 -1.71 15.04
N ASP A 310 -45.26 -2.49 15.12
CA ASP A 310 -45.68 -3.14 16.37
C ASP A 310 -44.55 -4.01 16.92
N GLY A 311 -44.24 -3.85 18.21
CA GLY A 311 -43.15 -4.56 18.89
C GLY A 311 -41.76 -3.96 18.70
N GLN A 312 -41.65 -2.79 18.06
CA GLN A 312 -40.39 -2.04 17.95
C GLN A 312 -40.32 -0.86 18.93
N GLN A 313 -39.10 -0.42 19.21
CA GLN A 313 -38.80 0.82 19.93
C GLN A 313 -37.56 1.49 19.32
N PHE A 314 -37.38 2.77 19.57
CA PHE A 314 -36.11 3.45 19.30
C PHE A 314 -35.10 3.15 20.41
N ALA A 315 -33.87 2.81 20.02
CA ALA A 315 -32.69 2.93 20.85
C ALA A 315 -31.99 4.26 20.55
N VAL A 316 -31.78 5.07 21.58
CA VAL A 316 -31.27 6.44 21.47
C VAL A 316 -29.94 6.54 22.20
N VAL A 317 -28.85 6.68 21.44
CA VAL A 317 -27.51 6.87 21.99
C VAL A 317 -27.18 8.36 21.97
N THR A 318 -27.07 8.98 23.14
CA THR A 318 -26.65 10.39 23.25
C THR A 318 -25.14 10.49 23.13
N ALA A 319 -24.65 11.34 22.23
CA ALA A 319 -23.23 11.54 22.00
C ALA A 319 -22.87 13.04 22.01
N VAL A 320 -21.64 13.35 22.44
CA VAL A 320 -21.02 14.66 22.25
C VAL A 320 -20.00 14.53 21.13
N LEU A 321 -20.15 15.35 20.09
CA LEU A 321 -19.21 15.49 18.99
C LEU A 321 -18.44 16.78 19.20
N LYS A 322 -17.12 16.72 19.17
CA LYS A 322 -16.24 17.89 19.20
C LYS A 322 -15.37 17.90 17.95
N ASN A 323 -15.33 19.00 17.22
CA ASN A 323 -14.41 19.14 16.09
C ASN A 323 -12.97 19.25 16.63
N ALA A 324 -12.16 18.25 16.35
CA ALA A 324 -10.77 18.15 16.79
C ALA A 324 -9.77 18.54 15.67
N SER A 325 -10.26 18.99 14.52
CA SER A 325 -9.43 19.49 13.42
C SER A 325 -9.12 20.99 13.57
N THR A 326 -8.23 21.50 12.74
CA THR A 326 -7.86 22.93 12.68
C THR A 326 -8.76 23.77 11.78
N SER A 327 -9.73 23.15 11.09
CA SER A 327 -10.67 23.79 10.18
C SER A 327 -12.11 23.56 10.64
N GLU A 328 -13.04 24.37 10.15
CA GLU A 328 -14.47 24.11 10.31
C GLU A 328 -14.87 22.76 9.69
N ARG A 329 -15.77 22.04 10.33
CA ARG A 329 -16.22 20.72 9.89
C ARG A 329 -17.72 20.57 10.02
N GLY A 330 -18.35 20.26 8.88
CA GLY A 330 -19.73 19.84 8.82
C GLY A 330 -19.94 18.48 9.47
N TYR A 331 -21.07 18.33 10.17
CA TYR A 331 -21.60 17.05 10.62
C TYR A 331 -23.05 16.91 10.14
N ARG A 332 -23.48 15.68 9.90
CA ARG A 332 -24.83 15.28 9.47
C ARG A 332 -25.05 13.79 9.72
N GLY A 333 -26.20 13.25 9.32
CA GLY A 333 -26.62 11.86 9.55
C GLY A 333 -25.60 10.77 9.19
N ASP A 334 -24.81 10.95 8.13
CA ASP A 334 -23.82 9.99 7.64
C ASP A 334 -22.38 10.21 8.16
N THR A 335 -22.17 11.20 9.03
CA THR A 335 -20.84 11.55 9.56
C THR A 335 -20.27 10.42 10.41
N LEU A 336 -21.12 9.72 11.16
CA LEU A 336 -20.75 8.58 11.98
C LEU A 336 -21.36 7.30 11.40
N ILE A 337 -20.57 6.24 11.37
CA ILE A 337 -21.06 4.88 11.12
C ILE A 337 -21.28 4.25 12.49
N VAL A 338 -22.53 3.92 12.78
CA VAL A 338 -22.95 3.42 14.08
C VAL A 338 -23.61 2.06 13.91
N GLU A 339 -23.08 1.08 14.62
CA GLU A 339 -23.63 -0.27 14.73
C GLU A 339 -23.85 -0.57 16.20
N ALA A 340 -24.91 -1.28 16.54
CA ALA A 340 -25.12 -1.77 17.90
C ALA A 340 -25.17 -3.30 17.91
N THR A 341 -24.68 -3.89 19.00
CA THR A 341 -24.92 -5.30 19.31
C THR A 341 -26.03 -5.35 20.35
N LEU A 342 -27.04 -6.16 20.09
CA LEU A 342 -28.16 -6.42 21.00
C LEU A 342 -27.75 -7.42 22.08
N ALA A 343 -28.48 -7.47 23.19
CA ALA A 343 -28.29 -8.45 24.25
C ALA A 343 -28.46 -9.92 23.75
N SER A 344 -29.16 -10.12 22.63
CA SER A 344 -29.25 -11.40 21.92
C SER A 344 -27.97 -11.79 21.16
N GLY A 345 -27.02 -10.87 20.99
CA GLY A 345 -25.82 -11.03 20.16
C GLY A 345 -26.00 -10.61 18.70
N GLU A 346 -27.23 -10.27 18.29
CA GLU A 346 -27.52 -9.75 16.95
C GLU A 346 -26.92 -8.35 16.74
N ARG A 347 -26.47 -8.06 15.51
CA ARG A 347 -25.97 -6.72 15.14
C ARG A 347 -27.02 -5.96 14.35
N VAL A 348 -27.24 -4.72 14.74
CA VAL A 348 -28.13 -3.79 14.04
C VAL A 348 -27.34 -2.55 13.63
N LYS A 349 -27.60 -2.06 12.42
CA LYS A 349 -27.03 -0.81 11.93
C LYS A 349 -27.97 0.33 12.30
N PHE A 350 -27.43 1.46 12.71
CA PHE A 350 -28.21 2.69 12.81
C PHE A 350 -28.09 3.38 11.46
N ASP A 351 -29.18 3.46 10.70
CA ASP A 351 -29.17 3.90 9.29
C ASP A 351 -29.02 5.43 9.11
N GLY A 352 -28.10 6.04 9.85
CA GLY A 352 -27.72 7.44 9.69
C GLY A 352 -28.69 8.44 10.34
N TYR A 353 -29.59 7.99 11.22
CA TYR A 353 -30.47 8.88 11.96
C TYR A 353 -29.72 9.58 13.09
N MET A 354 -29.18 10.75 12.77
CA MET A 354 -28.62 11.68 13.74
C MET A 354 -29.61 12.82 13.95
N ILE A 355 -30.11 12.99 15.17
CA ILE A 355 -31.01 14.09 15.54
C ILE A 355 -30.37 15.00 16.59
N SER A 356 -30.87 16.23 16.69
CA SER A 356 -30.39 17.20 17.67
C SER A 356 -30.50 16.66 19.10
N GLY A 357 -29.50 16.96 19.95
CA GLY A 357 -29.50 16.54 21.35
C GLY A 357 -30.68 17.07 22.17
N SER A 358 -31.27 18.21 21.78
CA SER A 358 -32.35 18.87 22.51
C SER A 358 -33.71 18.87 21.81
N ARG A 359 -33.77 18.49 20.53
CA ARG A 359 -34.98 18.58 19.69
C ARG A 359 -35.10 17.37 18.77
N ASN A 360 -36.32 16.92 18.50
CA ASN A 360 -36.63 15.82 17.57
C ASN A 360 -36.61 16.32 16.12
N VAL A 361 -35.46 16.83 15.69
CA VAL A 361 -35.17 17.29 14.32
C VAL A 361 -33.80 16.77 13.92
N ASP A 362 -33.58 16.56 12.62
CA ASP A 362 -32.29 16.09 12.12
C ASP A 362 -31.14 17.02 12.58
N ALA A 363 -30.02 16.39 12.94
CA ALA A 363 -28.82 17.09 13.38
C ALA A 363 -27.87 17.24 12.21
N GLU A 364 -27.70 18.48 11.79
CA GLU A 364 -26.68 18.89 10.84
C GLU A 364 -26.17 20.30 11.19
N GLY A 365 -24.97 20.61 10.72
CA GLY A 365 -24.38 21.94 10.86
C GLY A 365 -22.86 21.88 10.77
N ASP A 366 -22.22 23.00 11.03
CA ASP A 366 -20.77 23.14 11.03
C ASP A 366 -20.27 23.42 12.45
N LEU A 367 -19.16 22.80 12.82
CA LEU A 367 -18.46 23.05 14.09
C LEU A 367 -17.14 23.73 13.80
N ARG A 368 -16.85 24.84 14.48
CA ARG A 368 -15.53 25.48 14.47
C ARG A 368 -14.49 24.60 15.19
N PRO A 369 -13.17 24.82 14.97
CA PRO A 369 -12.13 24.12 15.72
C PRO A 369 -12.36 24.17 17.24
N GLY A 370 -12.45 23.01 17.87
CA GLY A 370 -12.68 22.86 19.30
C GLY A 370 -14.13 23.01 19.76
N GLU A 371 -15.06 23.43 18.89
CA GLU A 371 -16.48 23.51 19.19
C GLU A 371 -17.09 22.11 19.34
N GLN A 372 -18.13 22.02 20.17
CA GLN A 372 -18.83 20.77 20.45
C GLN A 372 -20.34 20.93 20.33
N THR A 373 -21.00 19.85 19.96
CA THR A 373 -22.46 19.73 19.92
C THR A 373 -22.90 18.40 20.53
N THR A 374 -24.14 18.35 21.00
CA THR A 374 -24.77 17.11 21.48
C THR A 374 -25.75 16.62 20.43
N VAL A 375 -25.62 15.34 20.06
CA VAL A 375 -26.50 14.66 19.11
C VAL A 375 -27.07 13.40 19.74
N ARG A 376 -28.14 12.88 19.15
CA ARG A 376 -28.72 11.57 19.46
C ARG A 376 -28.64 10.71 18.21
N LEU A 377 -28.01 9.55 18.34
CA LEU A 377 -27.90 8.53 17.30
C LEU A 377 -29.05 7.56 17.53
N VAL A 378 -29.90 7.37 16.53
CA VAL A 378 -31.17 6.64 16.67
C VAL A 378 -31.14 5.37 15.83
N GLY A 379 -31.49 4.25 16.44
CA GLY A 379 -31.72 2.97 15.77
C GLY A 379 -33.08 2.39 16.17
N VAL A 380 -33.63 1.52 15.33
CA VAL A 380 -34.87 0.77 15.62
C VAL A 380 -34.49 -0.62 16.07
N ILE A 381 -35.05 -1.08 17.19
CA ILE A 381 -34.80 -2.42 17.76
C ILE A 381 -36.10 -3.02 18.30
N PRO A 382 -36.16 -4.33 18.57
CA PRO A 382 -37.29 -4.94 19.29
C PRO A 382 -37.49 -4.35 20.70
N GLU A 383 -38.75 -4.24 21.13
CA GLU A 383 -39.14 -3.60 22.40
C GLU A 383 -38.56 -4.30 23.66
N ASP A 384 -38.46 -5.62 23.61
CA ASP A 384 -38.00 -6.47 24.70
C ASP A 384 -36.47 -6.68 24.70
N VAL A 385 -35.77 -6.10 23.73
CA VAL A 385 -34.32 -6.24 23.58
C VAL A 385 -33.59 -4.94 23.95
N LYS A 386 -32.43 -5.08 24.58
CA LYS A 386 -31.54 -3.96 24.95
C LYS A 386 -30.24 -4.05 24.18
N LEU A 387 -29.54 -2.93 24.04
CA LEU A 387 -28.19 -2.91 23.49
C LEU A 387 -27.20 -3.49 24.52
N SER A 388 -26.31 -4.37 24.08
CA SER A 388 -25.13 -4.79 24.85
C SER A 388 -23.93 -3.89 24.59
N SER A 389 -23.78 -3.38 23.37
CA SER A 389 -22.71 -2.46 23.00
C SER A 389 -23.06 -1.61 21.79
N VAL A 390 -22.36 -0.48 21.64
CA VAL A 390 -22.44 0.42 20.48
C VAL A 390 -21.04 0.57 19.90
N THR A 391 -20.90 0.29 18.62
CA THR A 391 -19.68 0.51 17.84
C THR A 391 -19.83 1.78 17.03
N VAL A 392 -18.87 2.71 17.16
CA VAL A 392 -18.85 3.98 16.42
C VAL A 392 -17.54 4.14 15.68
N SER A 393 -17.63 4.58 14.43
CA SER A 393 -16.50 5.06 13.61
C SER A 393 -16.93 6.30 12.83
N GLU A 394 -15.97 7.04 12.28
CA GLU A 394 -16.26 8.20 11.44
C GLU A 394 -16.15 7.84 9.97
N ASN A 395 -17.10 8.33 9.17
CA ASN A 395 -17.07 8.26 7.73
C ASN A 395 -16.28 9.46 7.18
N VAL A 396 -15.00 9.25 6.90
CA VAL A 396 -14.13 10.31 6.40
C VAL A 396 -14.10 10.23 4.87
N SER A 397 -14.88 11.09 4.23
CA SER A 397 -15.03 11.11 2.76
C SER A 397 -13.72 11.29 2.00
N ALA A 398 -12.70 11.90 2.62
CA ALA A 398 -11.41 12.15 1.98
C ALA A 398 -10.49 10.91 1.88
N ILE A 399 -10.80 9.81 2.58
CA ILE A 399 -9.88 8.65 2.69
C ILE A 399 -10.50 7.32 2.26
N ASP A 400 -11.70 7.33 1.64
CA ASP A 400 -12.42 6.16 1.08
C ASP A 400 -12.54 4.93 2.01
N ALA A 401 -12.34 5.13 3.32
CA ALA A 401 -12.36 4.08 4.32
C ALA A 401 -12.73 4.68 5.69
N PRO A 402 -13.45 3.90 6.54
CA PRO A 402 -13.77 4.35 7.88
C PRO A 402 -12.52 4.43 8.76
N THR A 403 -12.58 5.29 9.76
CA THR A 403 -11.58 5.34 10.84
C THR A 403 -11.62 4.06 11.66
N HIS A 404 -10.70 3.94 12.62
CA HIS A 404 -10.83 2.96 13.70
C HIS A 404 -12.22 3.04 14.34
N ALA A 405 -12.79 1.87 14.60
CA ALA A 405 -14.07 1.73 15.26
C ALA A 405 -13.86 1.52 16.77
N PHE A 406 -14.73 2.10 17.57
CA PHE A 406 -14.69 1.99 19.03
C PHE A 406 -15.97 1.32 19.52
N ASN A 407 -15.84 0.19 20.22
CA ASN A 407 -16.96 -0.54 20.81
C ASN A 407 -17.11 -0.15 22.28
N VAL A 408 -18.22 0.51 22.58
CA VAL A 408 -18.60 0.95 23.91
C VAL A 408 -19.61 -0.02 24.48
N ALA A 409 -19.25 -0.72 25.56
CA ALA A 409 -20.19 -1.56 26.28
C ALA A 409 -21.29 -0.71 26.94
N VAL A 410 -22.55 -1.12 26.76
CA VAL A 410 -23.73 -0.53 27.38
C VAL A 410 -24.09 -1.44 28.56
N LYS A 411 -23.93 -0.93 29.79
CA LYS A 411 -24.24 -1.68 31.01
C LYS A 411 -25.68 -1.46 31.44
#